data_AF-A0AAU3KT66-F1
#
_entry.id   AF-A0AAU3KT66-F1
#
_cell.length_a   1.000
_cell.length_b   1.000
_cell.length_c   1.000
_cell.angle_alpha   90.00
_cell.angle_beta   90.00
_cell.angle_gamma   90.00
#
_symmetry.space_group_name_H-M   'P 1'
#
loop_
_entity.id
_entity.type
_entity.pdbx_description
1 polymer ?
#
loop_
_entity_poly.entity_id
_entity_poly.type
_entity_poly.pdbx_seq_one_letter_code
_entity_poly.pdbx_strand_id
1 'polypeptide(L)'
;MLDIDEAAEVLAAASWFTGAATGAAGRIAATVDDLELRARPESQLDRDLVAALHWVKTAVAQAVRGDDGQADATYLLAVARVDALTGTDVAGGAAIDRYESA
;
A
#
# COMPACT_ATOMS: atom_id res chain seq x y z
N MET A 1 10.63 -5.60 -16.94
CA MET A 1 10.92 -4.18 -17.11
C MET A 1 9.59 -3.54 -17.41
N LEU A 2 9.10 -2.67 -16.53
CA LEU A 2 7.87 -1.92 -16.79
C LEU A 2 8.26 -0.80 -17.77
N ASP A 3 7.79 -0.93 -19.00
CA ASP A 3 7.78 0.17 -19.99
C ASP A 3 6.63 1.08 -19.56
N ILE A 4 6.94 2.34 -19.25
CA ILE A 4 5.96 3.29 -18.71
C ILE A 4 6.18 4.58 -19.48
N ASP A 5 5.35 4.77 -20.49
CA ASP A 5 5.46 5.85 -21.45
C ASP A 5 4.26 6.79 -21.31
N GLU A 6 3.14 6.29 -20.77
CA GLU A 6 1.92 7.05 -20.55
C GLU A 6 1.55 7.18 -19.06
N ALA A 7 0.92 8.32 -18.74
CA ALA A 7 0.33 8.62 -17.44
C ALA A 7 -0.55 7.47 -16.89
N ALA A 8 -1.32 6.81 -17.77
CA ALA A 8 -2.18 5.70 -17.40
C ALA A 8 -1.38 4.48 -16.89
N GLU A 9 -0.19 4.24 -17.43
CA GLU A 9 0.67 3.12 -17.06
C GLU A 9 1.34 3.35 -15.70
N VAL A 10 1.66 4.61 -15.36
CA VAL A 10 2.12 5.00 -14.02
C VAL A 10 1.04 4.66 -12.98
N LEU A 11 -0.21 5.02 -13.25
CA LEU A 11 -1.33 4.75 -12.33
C LEU A 11 -1.65 3.25 -12.23
N ALA A 12 -1.58 2.53 -13.35
CA ALA A 12 -1.76 1.08 -13.37
C ALA A 12 -0.67 0.38 -12.54
N ALA A 13 0.59 0.78 -12.71
CA ALA A 13 1.70 0.25 -11.93
C ALA A 13 1.57 0.58 -10.44
N ALA A 14 1.24 1.83 -10.10
CA ALA A 14 1.02 2.24 -8.71
C ALA A 14 -0.13 1.45 -8.06
N SER A 15 -1.26 1.29 -8.75
CA SER A 15 -2.39 0.49 -8.28
C SER A 15 -2.00 -0.98 -8.08
N TRP A 16 -1.24 -1.56 -9.01
CA TRP A 16 -0.77 -2.94 -8.90
C TRP A 16 0.15 -3.13 -7.69
N PHE A 17 1.11 -2.22 -7.45
CA PHE A 17 1.99 -2.28 -6.29
C PHE A 17 1.21 -2.13 -4.97
N THR A 18 0.29 -1.17 -4.89
CA THR A 18 -0.58 -1.00 -3.70
C THR A 18 -1.39 -2.26 -3.44
N GLY A 19 -2.02 -2.83 -4.45
CA GLY A 19 -2.77 -4.09 -4.32
C GLY A 19 -1.91 -5.27 -3.89
N ALA A 20 -0.68 -5.38 -4.40
CA ALA A 20 0.25 -6.43 -4.02
C ALA A 20 0.72 -6.30 -2.56
N ALA A 21 1.01 -5.08 -2.10
CA ALA A 21 1.41 -4.77 -0.73
C ALA A 21 0.27 -5.11 0.25
N THR A 22 -0.91 -4.54 0.06
CA THR A 22 -2.11 -4.83 0.87
C THR A 22 -2.46 -6.32 0.86
N GLY A 23 -2.35 -6.98 -0.30
CA GLY A 23 -2.57 -8.42 -0.39
C GLY A 23 -1.56 -9.25 0.40
N ALA A 24 -0.28 -8.85 0.45
CA ALA A 24 0.73 -9.51 1.26
C ALA A 24 0.51 -9.27 2.76
N ALA A 25 0.23 -8.03 3.15
CA ALA A 25 -0.08 -7.66 4.52
C ALA A 25 -1.32 -8.42 5.05
N GLY A 26 -2.37 -8.52 4.24
CA GLY A 26 -3.58 -9.30 4.56
C GLY A 26 -3.32 -10.78 4.77
N ARG A 27 -2.44 -11.40 3.96
CA ARG A 27 -2.06 -12.82 4.16
C ARG A 27 -1.28 -13.03 5.46
N ILE A 28 -0.40 -12.09 5.82
CA ILE A 28 0.34 -12.14 7.08
C ILE A 28 -0.63 -12.00 8.27
N ALA A 29 -1.57 -11.05 8.18
CA ALA A 29 -2.61 -10.87 9.19
C ALA A 29 -3.42 -12.15 9.42
N ALA A 30 -3.92 -12.77 8.34
CA ALA A 30 -4.69 -14.00 8.42
C ALA A 30 -3.90 -15.15 9.06
N THR A 31 -2.63 -15.32 8.65
CA THR A 31 -1.74 -16.36 9.21
C THR A 31 -1.54 -16.18 10.72
N VAL A 32 -1.42 -14.93 11.17
CA VAL A 32 -1.21 -14.60 12.58
C VAL A 32 -2.50 -14.72 13.40
N ASP A 33 -3.64 -14.38 12.81
CA ASP A 33 -4.95 -14.55 13.45
C ASP A 33 -5.29 -16.03 13.68
N ASP A 34 -4.88 -16.92 12.77
CA ASP A 34 -5.02 -18.37 12.88
C ASP A 34 -4.12 -19.00 13.96
N LEU A 35 -3.21 -18.24 14.57
CA LEU A 35 -2.41 -18.74 15.68
C LEU A 35 -3.31 -18.97 16.90
N GLU A 36 -3.40 -20.24 17.31
CA GLU A 36 -4.10 -20.71 18.49
C GLU A 36 -3.12 -21.34 19.49
N LEU A 37 -3.30 -21.03 20.76
CA LEU A 37 -2.63 -21.73 21.85
C LEU A 37 -3.58 -22.77 22.43
N ARG A 38 -3.12 -24.03 22.51
CA ARG A 38 -3.80 -25.06 23.28
C ARG A 38 -3.56 -24.78 24.78
N ALA A 39 -4.43 -23.98 25.37
CA ALA A 39 -4.29 -23.52 26.75
C ALA A 39 -4.32 -24.69 27.75
N ARG A 40 -3.33 -24.75 28.64
CA ARG A 40 -3.42 -25.40 29.94
C ARG A 40 -3.38 -24.32 31.03
N PRO A 41 -4.49 -23.96 31.67
CA PRO A 41 -4.60 -22.71 32.43
C PRO A 41 -3.81 -22.66 33.75
N GLU A 42 -3.01 -23.68 34.09
CA GLU A 42 -2.40 -23.81 35.41
C GLU A 42 -0.92 -23.38 35.47
N SER A 43 -0.20 -23.31 34.33
CA SER A 43 1.23 -22.97 34.34
C SER A 43 1.50 -21.49 34.07
N GLN A 44 2.58 -20.97 34.66
CA GLN A 44 3.07 -19.61 34.34
C GLN A 44 3.49 -19.50 32.87
N LEU A 45 4.07 -20.57 32.32
CA LEU A 45 4.48 -20.64 30.92
C LEU A 45 3.28 -20.44 29.97
N ASP A 46 2.13 -21.03 30.29
CA ASP A 46 0.91 -20.87 29.48
C ASP A 46 0.41 -19.43 29.50
N ARG A 47 0.47 -18.74 30.65
CA ARG A 47 0.14 -17.32 30.76
C ARG A 47 1.08 -16.44 29.94
N ASP A 48 2.37 -16.72 30.01
CA ASP A 48 3.40 -15.97 29.26
C ASP A 48 3.22 -16.17 27.75
N LEU A 49 2.90 -17.40 27.31
CA LEU A 49 2.59 -17.70 25.91
C LEU A 49 1.34 -16.98 25.42
N VAL A 50 0.27 -16.93 26.22
CA VAL A 50 -0.95 -16.16 25.88
C VAL A 50 -0.65 -14.67 25.74
N ALA A 51 0.14 -14.11 26.66
CA ALA A 51 0.57 -12.71 26.58
C ALA A 51 1.42 -12.46 25.32
N ALA A 52 2.34 -13.36 24.99
CA ALA A 52 3.15 -13.28 23.79
C ALA A 52 2.30 -13.37 22.51
N LEU A 53 1.33 -14.29 22.44
CA LEU A 53 0.42 -14.41 21.30
C LEU A 53 -0.41 -13.14 21.13
N HIS A 54 -0.94 -12.59 22.22
CA HIS A 54 -1.67 -11.32 22.18
C HIS A 54 -0.80 -10.17 21.67
N TRP A 55 0.45 -10.09 22.13
CA TRP A 55 1.41 -9.10 21.65
C TRP A 55 1.70 -9.27 20.14
N VAL A 56 1.94 -10.49 19.66
CA VAL A 56 2.18 -10.78 18.23
C VAL A 56 0.99 -10.32 17.38
N LYS A 57 -0.24 -10.73 17.75
CA LYS A 57 -1.46 -10.33 17.02
C LYS A 57 -1.62 -8.81 16.97
N THR A 58 -1.38 -8.14 18.09
CA THR A 58 -1.47 -6.68 18.18
C THR A 58 -0.43 -5.97 17.31
N ALA A 59 0.84 -6.42 17.39
CA ALA A 59 1.95 -5.83 16.63
C ALA A 59 1.74 -6.00 15.12
N VAL A 60 1.31 -7.19 14.69
CA VAL A 60 1.02 -7.46 13.27
C VAL A 60 -0.16 -6.62 12.79
N ALA A 61 -1.25 -6.53 13.56
CA ALA A 61 -2.38 -5.69 13.19
C ALA A 61 -2.00 -4.20 13.07
N GLN A 62 -1.08 -3.70 13.91
CA GLN A 62 -0.55 -2.34 13.79
C GLN A 62 0.32 -2.17 12.54
N ALA A 63 1.20 -3.13 12.25
CA ALA A 63 2.06 -3.10 11.08
C ALA A 63 1.25 -3.12 9.77
N VAL A 64 0.23 -3.98 9.67
CA VAL A 64 -0.67 -4.07 8.50
C VAL A 64 -1.37 -2.74 8.24
N ARG A 65 -1.93 -2.11 9.28
CA ARG A 65 -2.55 -0.78 9.13
C ARG A 65 -1.55 0.30 8.68
N GLY A 66 -0.31 0.23 9.16
CA GLY A 66 0.75 1.15 8.75
C GLY A 66 1.13 0.96 7.27
N ASP A 67 1.28 -0.28 6.84
CA ASP A 67 1.63 -0.64 5.47
C ASP A 67 0.53 -0.24 4.48
N ASP A 68 -0.74 -0.55 4.78
CA ASP A 68 -1.89 -0.14 3.97
C ASP A 68 -1.98 1.39 3.85
N GLY A 69 -1.80 2.11 4.96
CA GLY A 69 -1.81 3.58 4.93
C GLY A 69 -0.67 4.16 4.07
N GLN A 70 0.50 3.53 4.07
CA GLN A 70 1.63 3.97 3.25
C GLN A 70 1.45 3.62 1.77
N ALA A 71 0.85 2.47 1.47
CA ALA A 71 0.52 2.04 0.12
C ALA A 71 -0.53 2.96 -0.53
N ASP A 72 -1.55 3.35 0.22
CA ASP A 72 -2.56 4.33 -0.21
C ASP A 72 -1.96 5.72 -0.43
N ALA A 73 -1.13 6.20 0.51
CA ALA A 73 -0.47 7.49 0.38
C ALA A 73 0.44 7.56 -0.87
N THR A 74 1.13 6.46 -1.17
CA THR A 74 1.99 6.35 -2.35
C THR A 74 1.16 6.38 -3.64
N TYR A 75 0.02 5.70 -3.68
CA TYR A 75 -0.91 5.74 -4.81
C TYR A 75 -1.47 7.14 -5.04
N LEU A 76 -1.95 7.81 -3.98
CA LEU A 76 -2.47 9.18 -4.07
C LEU A 76 -1.40 10.18 -4.54
N LEU A 77 -0.15 10.00 -4.11
CA LEU A 77 0.97 10.81 -4.58
C LEU A 77 1.24 10.57 -6.08
N ALA A 78 1.14 9.34 -6.56
CA ALA A 78 1.27 9.02 -7.98
C ALA A 78 0.16 9.69 -8.79
N VAL A 79 -1.10 9.62 -8.33
CA VAL A 79 -2.26 10.32 -8.94
C VAL A 79 -2.00 11.82 -9.04
N ALA A 80 -1.65 12.47 -7.93
CA ALA A 80 -1.41 13.90 -7.91
C ALA A 80 -0.28 14.35 -8.87
N ARG A 81 0.77 13.53 -9.02
CA ARG A 81 1.87 13.82 -9.93
C ARG A 81 1.48 13.62 -11.39
N VAL A 82 0.73 12.57 -11.69
CA VAL A 82 0.21 12.31 -13.03
C VAL A 82 -0.72 13.46 -13.47
N ASP A 83 -1.64 13.88 -12.62
CA ASP A 83 -2.55 14.99 -12.92
C ASP A 83 -1.79 16.31 -13.20
N ALA A 84 -0.74 16.58 -12.41
CA ALA A 84 0.11 17.76 -12.60
C ALA A 84 0.89 17.72 -13.93
N LEU A 85 1.39 16.54 -14.32
CA LEU A 85 2.07 16.35 -15.60
C LEU A 85 1.11 16.55 -16.77
N THR A 86 -0.06 15.92 -16.74
CA THR A 86 -1.09 16.10 -17.78
C THR A 86 -1.52 17.56 -17.91
N GLY A 87 -1.70 18.27 -16.78
CA GLY A 87 -1.99 19.71 -16.80
C GLY A 87 -0.88 20.54 -17.45
N THR A 88 0.38 20.15 -17.24
CA THR A 88 1.54 20.80 -17.87
C THR A 88 1.58 20.53 -19.37
N ASP A 89 1.30 19.30 -19.80
CA ASP A 89 1.27 18.92 -21.23
C ASP A 89 0.18 19.68 -21.98
N VAL A 90 -1.02 19.80 -21.40
CA VAL A 90 -2.12 20.59 -21.98
C VAL A 90 -1.73 22.07 -22.10
N ALA A 91 -1.10 22.64 -21.07
CA ALA A 91 -0.65 24.03 -21.11
C ALA A 91 0.46 24.26 -22.15
N GLY A 92 1.38 23.29 -22.28
CA GLY A 92 2.45 23.29 -23.28
C GLY A 92 1.90 23.21 -24.71
N GLY A 93 0.99 22.28 -24.98
CA GLY A 93 0.32 22.14 -26.28
C GLY A 93 -0.41 23.43 -26.68
N ALA A 94 -1.17 24.03 -25.75
CA ALA A 94 -1.85 25.30 -25.99
C ALA A 94 -0.88 26.49 -26.23
N ALA A 95 0.38 26.41 -25.76
CA ALA A 95 1.39 27.42 -26.05
C ALA A 95 1.99 27.23 -27.45
N ILE A 96 2.21 25.99 -27.89
CA ILE A 96 2.71 25.65 -29.22
C ILE A 96 1.69 26.03 -30.30
N ASP A 97 0.43 25.64 -30.14
CA ASP A 97 -0.64 25.96 -31.10
C ASP A 97 -0.78 27.48 -31.32
N ARG A 98 -0.62 28.27 -30.25
CA ARG A 98 -0.62 29.73 -30.32
C ARG A 98 0.60 30.31 -31.01
N TYR A 99 1.76 29.66 -30.90
CA TYR A 99 2.98 30.08 -31.58
C TYR A 99 2.92 29.77 -33.09
N GLU A 100 2.38 28.61 -33.47
CA GLU A 100 2.26 28.22 -34.88
C GLU A 100 1.15 28.97 -35.63
N SER A 101 0.17 29.52 -34.90
CA SER A 101 -0.93 30.31 -35.46
C SER A 101 -0.65 31.82 -35.52
N ALA A 102 0.53 32.27 -35.09
CA ALA A 102 0.96 33.68 -35.05
C ALA A 102 1.96 34.01 -36.17
#